data_AF-A0A2Z6IBY9-F1
#
_entry.id   AF-A0A2Z6IBY9-F1
#
_cell.length_a   1.000
_cell.length_b   1.000
_cell.length_c   1.000
_cell.angle_alpha   90.00
_cell.angle_beta   90.00
_cell.angle_gamma   90.00
#
_symmetry.space_group_name_H-M   'P 1'
#
loop_
_entity.id
_entity.type
_entity.pdbx_description
1 polymer ?
#
loop_
_entity_poly.entity_id
_entity_poly.type
_entity_poly.pdbx_seq_one_letter_code
_entity_poly.pdbx_strand_id
1 'polypeptide(L)'
;MRAACPRTLLRSAAVLFPAAALLAGCAAEPQELRVMRYDNGPDIPSEGLVRVLDGAGRLGYADASGRVVIAPRFAFGYPFREGRALVTFEGREEAVPGSGGELHVWKSPTWFCIDTSGSPAACPKTRASDAGRIPDPIPEVGTDVEDRP
;
A
#
# COMPACT_ATOMS: atom_id res chain seq x y z
N MET A 1 -57.99 -21.73 64.44
CA MET A 1 -59.19 -21.02 63.95
C MET A 1 -58.78 -19.61 63.50
N ARG A 2 -59.13 -19.22 62.26
CA ARG A 2 -59.38 -17.85 61.73
C ARG A 2 -58.25 -16.80 61.85
N ALA A 3 -57.64 -16.36 60.73
CA ALA A 3 -57.98 -15.15 59.93
C ALA A 3 -57.41 -13.85 60.56
N ALA A 4 -56.86 -12.84 59.89
CA ALA A 4 -56.67 -12.47 58.48
C ALA A 4 -55.56 -11.38 58.43
N CYS A 5 -54.88 -11.21 57.28
CA CYS A 5 -54.06 -10.03 57.00
C CYS A 5 -54.47 -9.48 55.63
N PRO A 6 -54.88 -8.19 55.51
CA PRO A 6 -55.24 -7.62 54.23
C PRO A 6 -54.02 -7.10 53.48
N ARG A 7 -54.07 -7.34 52.17
CA ARG A 7 -53.16 -6.84 51.15
C ARG A 7 -53.18 -5.31 51.13
N THR A 8 -52.00 -4.68 51.09
CA THR A 8 -51.84 -3.43 50.34
C THR A 8 -50.53 -3.49 49.57
N LEU A 9 -50.68 -3.43 48.25
CA LEU A 9 -49.63 -3.25 47.25
C LEU A 9 -48.93 -1.91 47.50
N LEU A 10 -47.68 -1.75 47.05
CA LEU A 10 -47.37 -0.94 45.87
C LEU A 10 -45.88 -0.50 45.81
N ARG A 11 -45.29 -0.76 44.63
CA ARG A 11 -44.16 -0.09 43.95
C ARG A 11 -42.72 -0.46 44.31
N SER A 12 -42.22 -1.36 43.48
CA SER A 12 -40.85 -1.61 43.07
C SER A 12 -40.09 -0.35 42.63
N ALA A 13 -38.80 -0.31 42.96
CA ALA A 13 -37.74 0.27 42.12
C ALA A 13 -36.40 -0.39 42.48
N ALA A 14 -36.18 -1.62 42.01
CA ALA A 14 -34.85 -2.18 41.91
C ALA A 14 -34.31 -1.80 40.52
N VAL A 15 -33.41 -0.81 40.48
CA VAL A 15 -32.69 -0.46 39.24
C VAL A 15 -31.57 -1.49 39.07
N LEU A 16 -31.82 -2.48 38.22
CA LEU A 16 -30.80 -3.37 37.69
C LEU A 16 -30.01 -2.59 36.64
N PHE A 17 -28.72 -2.32 36.88
CA PHE A 17 -27.83 -1.83 35.82
C PHE A 17 -27.61 -2.96 34.81
N PRO A 18 -28.04 -2.84 33.55
CA PRO A 18 -27.63 -3.80 32.54
C PRO A 18 -26.15 -3.58 32.26
N ALA A 19 -25.36 -4.65 32.35
CA ALA A 19 -24.01 -4.70 31.84
C ALA A 19 -24.06 -4.48 30.33
N ALA A 20 -23.87 -3.24 29.89
CA ALA A 20 -23.66 -2.92 28.49
C ALA A 20 -22.30 -3.50 28.07
N ALA A 21 -22.35 -4.65 27.39
CA ALA A 21 -21.20 -5.20 26.69
C ALA A 21 -20.71 -4.17 25.66
N LEU A 22 -19.61 -3.50 25.98
CA LEU A 22 -18.85 -2.70 25.01
C LEU A 22 -18.24 -3.67 24.00
N LEU A 23 -18.97 -3.99 22.94
CA LEU A 23 -18.37 -4.42 21.69
C LEU A 23 -17.64 -3.20 21.12
N ALA A 24 -16.42 -2.96 21.61
CA ALA A 24 -15.46 -2.11 20.93
C ALA A 24 -15.04 -2.85 19.65
N GLY A 25 -15.94 -2.87 18.67
CA GLY A 25 -15.56 -3.14 17.30
C GLY A 25 -14.64 -2.01 16.89
N CYS A 26 -13.34 -2.30 16.77
CA CYS A 26 -12.43 -1.44 16.04
C CYS A 26 -12.94 -1.38 14.59
N ALA A 27 -13.87 -0.47 14.30
CA ALA A 27 -14.14 -0.07 12.95
C ALA A 27 -12.88 0.66 12.48
N ALA A 28 -11.95 -0.08 11.87
CA ALA A 28 -10.88 0.54 11.12
C ALA A 28 -11.56 1.39 10.04
N GLU A 29 -11.36 2.71 10.11
CA GLU A 29 -11.88 3.60 9.07
C GLU A 29 -11.37 3.13 7.70
N PRO A 30 -12.20 3.19 6.64
CA PRO A 30 -11.77 2.80 5.31
C PRO A 30 -10.51 3.59 4.96
N GLN A 31 -9.39 2.89 4.76
CA GLN A 31 -8.19 3.56 4.27
C GLN A 31 -8.52 4.14 2.90
N GLU A 32 -8.48 5.46 2.78
CA GLU A 32 -8.65 6.14 1.49
C GLU A 32 -7.41 5.82 0.64
N LEU A 33 -7.60 4.87 -0.27
CA LEU A 33 -6.57 4.40 -1.17
C LEU A 33 -6.82 4.96 -2.56
N ARG A 34 -5.77 5.53 -3.16
CA ARG A 34 -5.79 5.98 -4.55
C ARG A 34 -4.80 5.16 -5.36
N VAL A 35 -5.17 4.84 -6.59
CA VAL A 35 -4.22 4.27 -7.56
C VAL A 35 -3.13 5.31 -7.82
N MET A 36 -1.86 4.88 -7.78
CA MET A 36 -0.73 5.73 -8.12
C MET A 36 -0.94 6.34 -9.50
N ARG A 37 -0.58 7.61 -9.69
CA ARG A 37 -0.56 8.20 -11.04
C ARG A 37 0.83 8.04 -11.64
N TYR A 38 0.89 7.56 -12.87
CA TYR A 38 2.12 7.36 -13.63
C TYR A 38 1.91 7.82 -15.06
N ASP A 39 2.89 8.54 -15.63
CA ASP A 39 2.85 9.05 -17.01
C ASP A 39 1.51 9.68 -17.40
N ASN A 40 1.06 10.64 -16.58
CA ASN A 40 -0.20 11.37 -16.71
C ASN A 40 -1.51 10.57 -16.53
N GLY A 41 -1.44 9.24 -16.33
CA GLY A 41 -2.59 8.36 -16.13
C GLY A 41 -2.59 7.63 -14.78
N PRO A 42 -3.58 6.75 -14.54
CA PRO A 42 -3.51 5.76 -13.45
C PRO A 42 -2.44 4.71 -13.75
N ASP A 43 -1.86 4.13 -12.70
CA ASP A 43 -0.87 3.06 -12.80
C ASP A 43 -1.41 1.85 -13.59
N ILE A 44 -0.55 1.26 -14.42
CA ILE A 44 -0.89 0.11 -15.24
C ILE A 44 -0.63 -1.16 -14.41
N PRO A 45 -1.57 -2.12 -14.34
CA PRO A 45 -1.34 -3.38 -13.63
C PRO A 45 -0.13 -4.13 -14.19
N SER A 46 0.72 -4.62 -13.29
CA SER A 46 1.82 -5.54 -13.62
C SER A 46 1.70 -6.80 -12.77
N GLU A 47 1.71 -7.96 -13.41
CA GLU A 47 1.46 -9.27 -12.76
C GLU A 47 0.17 -9.30 -11.92
N GLY A 48 -0.85 -8.57 -12.38
CA GLY A 48 -2.16 -8.49 -11.71
C GLY A 48 -2.20 -7.54 -10.51
N LEU A 49 -1.14 -6.79 -10.24
CA LEU A 49 -1.06 -5.83 -9.15
C LEU A 49 -0.83 -4.39 -9.65
N VAL A 50 -1.46 -3.43 -8.99
CA VAL A 50 -1.27 -1.98 -9.19
C VAL A 50 -0.73 -1.34 -7.93
N ARG A 51 0.08 -0.28 -8.07
CA ARG A 51 0.55 0.51 -6.93
C ARG A 51 -0.58 1.41 -6.44
N VAL A 52 -0.78 1.42 -5.13
CA VAL A 52 -1.78 2.27 -4.46
C VAL A 52 -1.11 3.11 -3.38
N LEU A 53 -1.66 4.29 -3.11
CA LEU A 53 -1.20 5.20 -2.07
C LEU A 53 -2.28 5.40 -1.03
N ASP A 54 -1.89 5.40 0.25
CA ASP A 54 -2.76 5.86 1.33
C ASP A 54 -2.80 7.39 1.45
N GLY A 55 -3.64 7.90 2.36
CA GLY A 55 -3.75 9.33 2.63
C GLY A 55 -2.44 10.00 3.07
N ALA A 56 -1.47 9.24 3.57
CA ALA A 56 -0.14 9.75 3.93
C ALA A 56 0.88 9.68 2.76
N GLY A 57 0.47 9.15 1.61
CA GLY A 57 1.34 8.98 0.44
C GLY A 57 2.26 7.76 0.51
N ARG A 58 2.04 6.84 1.45
CA ARG A 58 2.79 5.57 1.50
C ARG A 58 2.26 4.65 0.41
N LEU A 59 3.16 3.91 -0.21
CA LEU A 59 2.89 2.99 -1.29
C LEU A 59 2.62 1.57 -0.78
N GLY A 60 1.60 0.95 -1.36
CA GLY A 60 1.25 -0.47 -1.27
C GLY A 60 0.85 -1.03 -2.63
N TYR A 61 0.27 -2.23 -2.64
CA TYR A 61 -0.17 -2.91 -3.87
C TYR A 61 -1.57 -3.50 -3.68
N ALA A 62 -2.40 -3.36 -4.71
CA ALA A 62 -3.74 -3.92 -4.76
C ALA A 62 -3.94 -4.75 -6.03
N ASP A 63 -4.83 -5.74 -5.97
CA ASP A 63 -5.25 -6.50 -7.14
C ASP A 63 -6.33 -5.76 -7.96
N ALA A 64 -6.69 -6.31 -9.12
CA ALA A 64 -7.69 -5.71 -10.02
C ALA A 64 -9.10 -5.58 -9.43
N SER A 65 -9.40 -6.29 -8.33
CA SER A 65 -10.67 -6.13 -7.61
C SER A 65 -10.66 -4.96 -6.60
N GLY A 66 -9.52 -4.28 -6.47
CA GLY A 66 -9.30 -3.22 -5.48
C GLY A 66 -8.93 -3.75 -4.09
N ARG A 67 -8.74 -5.06 -3.93
CA ARG A 67 -8.29 -5.63 -2.67
C ARG A 67 -6.81 -5.36 -2.48
N VAL A 68 -6.47 -4.77 -1.34
CA VAL A 68 -5.08 -4.56 -0.93
C VAL A 68 -4.41 -5.91 -0.66
N VAL A 69 -3.37 -6.21 -1.43
CA VAL A 69 -2.53 -7.40 -1.25
C VAL A 69 -1.36 -7.07 -0.34
N ILE A 70 -0.79 -5.88 -0.50
CA ILE A 70 0.31 -5.38 0.32
C ILE A 70 -0.08 -4.01 0.85
N ALA A 71 -0.27 -3.91 2.17
CA ALA A 71 -0.65 -2.67 2.83
C ALA A 71 0.37 -1.56 2.57
N PRO A 72 -0.09 -0.30 2.37
CA PRO A 72 0.78 0.85 2.23
C PRO A 72 1.80 0.99 3.37
N ARG A 73 3.09 0.93 3.03
CA ARG A 73 4.19 1.09 4.00
C ARG A 73 5.51 1.54 3.39
N PHE A 74 5.61 1.60 2.06
CA PHE A 74 6.84 2.00 1.37
C PHE A 74 6.79 3.48 1.03
N ALA A 75 7.95 4.12 0.96
CA ALA A 75 8.02 5.47 0.40
C ALA A 75 7.88 5.41 -1.13
N PHE A 76 8.47 4.39 -1.76
CA PHE A 76 8.36 4.16 -3.20
C PHE A 76 8.52 2.67 -3.55
N GLY A 77 7.99 2.29 -4.71
CA GLY A 77 8.06 0.93 -5.24
C GLY A 77 7.84 0.88 -6.75
N TYR A 78 8.54 -0.04 -7.40
CA TYR A 78 8.38 -0.32 -8.82
C TYR A 78 7.31 -1.40 -9.05
N PRO A 79 6.72 -1.48 -10.27
CA PRO A 79 5.81 -2.56 -10.62
C PRO A 79 6.47 -3.94 -10.47
N PHE A 80 5.67 -4.97 -10.19
CA PHE A 80 6.15 -6.35 -10.11
C PHE A 80 6.65 -6.86 -11.46
N ARG A 81 7.81 -7.51 -11.47
CA ARG A 81 8.37 -8.27 -12.59
C ARG A 81 9.06 -9.52 -12.05
N GLU A 82 8.81 -10.66 -12.69
CA GLU A 82 9.30 -11.98 -12.27
C GLU A 82 8.93 -12.31 -10.82
N GLY A 83 7.73 -11.89 -10.39
CA GLY A 83 7.27 -12.06 -9.01
C GLY A 83 8.08 -11.27 -7.98
N ARG A 84 8.77 -10.20 -8.38
CA ARG A 84 9.55 -9.31 -7.51
C ARG A 84 9.23 -7.84 -7.76
N ALA A 85 9.24 -7.04 -6.70
CA ALA A 85 9.20 -5.58 -6.80
C ALA A 85 10.34 -4.98 -5.97
N LEU A 86 11.04 -4.00 -6.54
CA LEU A 86 12.05 -3.23 -5.83
C LEU A 86 11.37 -2.06 -5.11
N VAL A 87 11.59 -1.95 -3.80
CA VAL A 87 10.94 -0.97 -2.93
C VAL A 87 11.93 -0.32 -1.98
N THR A 88 11.51 0.79 -1.38
CA THR A 88 12.27 1.52 -0.36
C THR A 88 11.35 2.12 0.69
N PHE A 89 11.87 2.29 1.91
CA PHE A 89 11.17 2.97 3.00
C PHE A 89 11.46 4.48 3.04
N GLU A 90 12.39 4.97 2.22
CA GLU A 90 12.87 6.34 2.29
C GLU A 90 13.27 6.89 0.91
N GLY A 91 13.64 8.15 0.88
CA GLY A 91 14.14 8.82 -0.31
C GLY A 91 13.29 10.02 -0.72
N ARG A 92 13.57 10.51 -1.92
CA ARG A 92 12.90 11.67 -2.50
C ARG A 92 12.89 11.58 -4.02
N GLU A 93 11.94 12.26 -4.61
CA GLU A 93 11.92 12.51 -6.04
C GLU A 93 12.96 13.59 -6.40
N GLU A 94 13.71 13.37 -7.47
CA GLU A 94 14.67 14.31 -8.04
C GLU A 94 14.49 14.42 -9.55
N ALA A 95 14.51 15.64 -10.06
CA ALA A 95 14.52 15.87 -11.50
C ALA A 95 15.81 15.30 -12.13
N VAL A 96 15.68 14.67 -13.29
CA VAL A 96 16.81 14.20 -14.07
C VAL A 96 17.52 15.41 -14.68
N PRO A 97 18.84 15.59 -14.44
CA PRO A 97 19.60 16.70 -15.03
C PRO A 97 19.49 16.69 -16.56
N GLY A 98 19.25 17.87 -17.15
CA GLY A 98 19.11 18.02 -18.60
C GLY A 98 17.73 17.67 -19.17
N SER A 99 16.78 17.18 -18.36
CA SER A 99 15.40 16.85 -18.82
C SER A 99 14.46 18.06 -18.91
N GLY A 100 14.91 19.27 -18.56
CA GLY A 100 14.01 20.43 -18.44
C GLY A 100 12.96 20.30 -17.33
N GLY A 101 13.10 19.33 -16.42
CA GLY A 101 12.13 19.04 -15.36
C GLY A 101 10.99 18.12 -15.80
N GLU A 102 11.07 17.51 -16.99
CA GLU A 102 10.06 16.56 -17.45
C GLU A 102 10.21 15.19 -16.77
N LEU A 103 11.47 14.76 -16.56
CA LEU A 103 11.78 13.45 -16.01
C LEU A 103 12.21 13.57 -14.56
N HIS A 104 11.68 12.68 -13.75
CA HIS A 104 12.01 12.57 -12.33
C HIS A 104 12.34 11.12 -11.97
N VAL A 105 13.22 10.95 -11.00
CA VAL A 105 13.61 9.64 -10.45
C VAL A 105 13.51 9.66 -8.93
N TRP A 106 13.16 8.52 -8.34
CA TRP A 106 13.25 8.36 -6.90
C TRP A 106 14.69 8.03 -6.49
N LYS A 107 15.31 8.87 -5.68
CA LYS A 107 16.61 8.60 -5.06
C LYS A 107 16.42 8.11 -3.64
N SER A 108 17.01 6.96 -3.35
CA SER A 108 17.07 6.40 -2.01
C SER A 108 18.44 5.73 -1.78
N PRO A 109 19.03 5.86 -0.57
CA PRO A 109 20.23 5.12 -0.21
C PRO A 109 19.98 3.63 -0.02
N THR A 110 18.71 3.21 0.17
CA THR A 110 18.35 1.83 0.46
C THR A 110 17.28 1.32 -0.48
N TRP A 111 17.52 0.14 -1.05
CA TRP A 111 16.56 -0.58 -1.89
C TRP A 111 16.60 -2.06 -1.54
N PHE A 112 15.45 -2.71 -1.59
CA PHE A 112 15.35 -4.15 -1.40
C PHE A 112 14.16 -4.69 -2.20
N CYS A 113 14.19 -5.99 -2.50
CA CYS A 113 13.10 -6.64 -3.21
C CYS A 113 12.12 -7.29 -2.25
N ILE A 114 10.85 -7.30 -2.67
CA ILE A 114 9.77 -8.04 -2.04
C ILE A 114 9.16 -9.03 -3.04
N ASP A 115 8.59 -10.11 -2.52
CA ASP A 115 7.69 -10.98 -3.31
C ASP A 115 6.27 -10.41 -3.38
N THR A 116 5.36 -11.10 -4.07
CA THR A 116 3.97 -10.68 -4.27
C THR A 116 3.12 -10.70 -2.99
N SER A 117 3.63 -11.26 -1.89
CA SER A 117 3.03 -11.16 -0.54
C SER A 117 3.54 -9.94 0.24
N GLY A 118 4.58 -9.27 -0.27
CA GLY A 118 5.24 -8.14 0.39
C GLY A 118 6.33 -8.56 1.38
N SER A 119 6.77 -9.81 1.33
CA SER A 119 7.87 -10.32 2.17
C SER A 119 9.21 -10.05 1.50
N PRO A 120 10.28 -9.70 2.26
CA PRO A 120 11.61 -9.51 1.68
C PRO A 120 12.06 -10.74 0.90
N ALA A 121 12.58 -10.51 -0.30
CA ALA A 121 13.02 -11.56 -1.21
C ALA A 121 14.34 -11.18 -1.88
N ALA A 122 15.05 -12.18 -2.39
CA ALA A 122 16.20 -11.94 -3.24
C ALA A 122 15.77 -11.18 -4.50
N CYS A 123 16.50 -10.13 -4.84
CA CYS A 123 16.31 -9.43 -6.11
C CYS A 123 16.72 -10.33 -7.28
N PRO A 124 16.04 -10.23 -8.44
CA PRO A 124 16.50 -10.87 -9.66
C PRO A 124 17.94 -10.43 -9.92
N LYS A 125 18.82 -11.40 -10.19
CA LYS A 125 20.16 -11.11 -10.66
C LYS A 125 20.00 -10.65 -12.11
N THR A 126 20.01 -9.35 -12.34
CA THR A 126 20.18 -8.80 -13.69
C THR A 126 21.47 -9.39 -14.31
N ARG A 127 21.60 -9.38 -15.64
CA ARG A 127 22.82 -9.87 -16.30
C ARG A 127 24.03 -9.12 -15.71
N ALA A 128 25.18 -9.79 -15.65
CA ALA A 128 26.37 -9.35 -14.90
C ALA A 128 26.90 -7.93 -15.23
N SER A 129 26.44 -7.28 -16.31
CA SER A 129 26.69 -5.86 -16.61
C SER A 129 26.01 -4.88 -15.64
N ASP A 130 25.03 -5.35 -14.89
CA ASP A 130 24.13 -4.53 -14.09
C ASP A 130 24.35 -4.73 -12.57
N ALA A 131 25.34 -5.56 -12.21
CA ALA A 131 25.72 -5.82 -10.81
C ALA A 131 26.34 -4.55 -10.19
N GLY A 132 25.48 -3.70 -9.64
CA GLY A 132 25.82 -2.39 -9.06
C GLY A 132 24.92 -1.25 -9.55
N ARG A 133 24.10 -1.48 -10.58
CA ARG A 133 23.10 -0.54 -11.07
C ARG A 133 21.75 -0.97 -10.53
N ILE A 134 21.10 -0.09 -9.76
CA ILE A 134 19.64 -0.13 -9.57
C ILE A 134 19.04 -0.29 -10.97
N PRO A 135 18.14 -1.25 -11.24
CA PRO A 135 17.57 -1.41 -12.58
C PRO A 135 17.09 -0.04 -13.05
N ASP A 136 17.63 0.43 -14.18
CA ASP A 136 17.32 1.77 -14.68
C ASP A 136 15.79 1.85 -14.81
N PRO A 137 15.13 2.88 -14.23
CA PRO A 137 13.68 2.98 -14.13
C PRO A 137 12.99 3.29 -15.47
N ILE A 138 13.75 3.33 -16.56
CA ILE A 138 13.23 3.62 -17.89
C ILE A 138 13.18 2.26 -18.60
N PRO A 139 12.00 1.70 -18.96
CA PRO A 139 12.00 0.68 -20.01
C PRO A 139 12.69 1.33 -21.19
N GLU A 140 13.83 0.79 -21.63
CA GLU A 140 14.66 1.35 -22.70
C GLU A 140 13.74 2.01 -23.75
N VAL A 141 13.60 3.34 -23.69
CA VAL A 141 13.15 4.09 -24.85
C VAL A 141 14.31 3.84 -25.78
N GLY A 142 14.09 2.93 -26.73
CA GLY A 142 15.07 2.57 -27.72
C GLY A 142 15.59 3.86 -28.34
N THR A 143 16.73 4.32 -27.85
CA THR A 143 17.60 5.19 -28.62
C THR A 143 18.32 4.28 -29.60
N ASP A 144 17.55 3.61 -30.44
CA ASP A 144 17.97 3.28 -31.80
C ASP A 144 18.00 4.63 -32.54
N VAL A 145 18.94 5.49 -32.15
CA VAL A 145 19.53 6.38 -33.13
C VAL A 145 20.42 5.44 -33.93
N GLU A 146 19.81 4.77 -34.92
CA GLU A 146 20.54 4.12 -35.99
C GLU A 146 21.50 5.18 -36.55
N ASP A 147 22.77 5.01 -36.18
CA ASP A 147 23.87 5.67 -36.84
C ASP A 147 23.87 5.16 -38.29
N ARG A 148 23.27 5.96 -39.18
CA ARG A 148 23.31 5.77 -40.63
C ARG A 148 23.13 7.11 -41.35
N PRO A 149 23.86 7.26 -42.45
CA PRO A 149 25.31 7.32 -42.57
C PRO A 149 25.85 8.77 -42.53
#